data_AF-A0A8T3R7Z9-F1
#
_entry.id   AF-A0A8T3R7Z9-F1
#
_cell.length_a   1.000
_cell.length_b   1.000
_cell.length_c   1.000
_cell.angle_alpha   90.00
_cell.angle_beta   90.00
_cell.angle_gamma   90.00
#
_symmetry.space_group_name_H-M   'P 1'
#
loop_
_entity.id
_entity.type
_entity.pdbx_description
1 polymer ?
#
loop_
_entity_poly.entity_id
_entity_poly.type
_entity_poly.pdbx_seq_one_letter_code
_entity_poly.pdbx_strand_id
1 'polypeptide(L)'
;MDHDEILDSGPHLDRQEVRVGRDAKGRPSVPSRVPETRPTPLQDAFIYLSIGVLFSGVIAITALELGAKLSDPVVRIPVLIGGALLTVVTVDAMVRIWRSAWAWLPVDRGRGLFRFVWVGVLALSLMVLAGIIWLVLSA
;
A
#
# COMPACT_ATOMS: atom_id res chain seq x y z
N MET A 1 17.98 -0.61 41.37
CA MET A 1 18.71 -0.22 40.16
C MET A 1 17.65 0.14 39.15
N ASP A 2 17.32 1.42 39.08
CA ASP A 2 16.21 1.93 38.26
C ASP A 2 16.64 1.96 36.79
N HIS A 3 15.77 1.46 35.91
CA HIS A 3 16.00 1.39 34.45
C HIS A 3 16.26 2.76 33.82
N ASP A 4 15.91 3.84 34.50
CA ASP A 4 15.99 5.21 33.99
C ASP A 4 17.43 5.77 34.05
N GLU A 5 18.28 5.26 34.96
CA GLU A 5 19.66 5.73 35.14
C GLU A 5 20.61 5.21 34.03
N ILE A 6 20.25 4.09 33.38
CA ILE A 6 21.02 3.47 32.29
C ILE A 6 20.87 4.25 30.97
N LEU A 7 19.75 4.95 30.78
CA LEU A 7 19.47 5.69 29.54
C LEU A 7 20.15 7.07 29.50
N ASP A 8 20.46 7.65 30.66
CA ASP A 8 21.03 9.00 30.77
C ASP A 8 22.57 9.02 30.64
N SER A 9 23.21 7.84 30.68
CA SER A 9 24.67 7.67 30.58
C SER A 9 25.15 7.30 29.16
N GLY A 10 24.23 7.19 28.20
CA GLY A 10 24.58 6.89 26.80
C GLY A 10 25.25 8.09 26.12
N PRO A 11 26.15 7.88 25.14
CA PRO A 11 26.70 8.99 24.37
C PRO A 11 25.56 9.78 23.73
N HIS A 12 25.48 11.07 24.06
CA HIS A 12 24.49 11.98 23.51
C HIS A 12 24.71 12.05 21.99
N LEU A 13 23.87 11.36 21.23
CA LEU A 13 23.95 11.34 19.78
C LEU A 13 23.55 12.73 19.29
N ASP A 14 24.54 13.57 18.98
CA ASP A 14 24.30 14.83 18.31
C ASP A 14 23.47 14.55 17.06
N ARG A 15 22.32 15.22 16.97
CA ARG A 15 21.46 15.11 15.80
C ARG A 15 22.28 15.62 14.62
N GLN A 16 22.75 14.72 13.76
CA GLN A 16 23.47 15.11 12.55
C GLN A 16 22.65 16.17 11.82
N GLU A 17 23.24 17.34 11.58
CA GLU A 17 22.65 18.32 10.69
C GLU A 17 22.39 17.62 9.37
N VAL A 18 21.12 17.47 9.01
CA VAL A 18 20.72 16.90 7.73
C VAL A 18 21.17 17.91 6.68
N ARG A 19 22.39 17.74 6.17
CA ARG A 19 22.86 18.49 5.01
C ARG A 19 21.82 18.28 3.92
N VAL A 20 21.21 19.37 3.46
CA VAL A 20 20.39 19.35 2.24
C VAL A 20 21.31 18.79 1.16
N GLY A 21 21.08 17.54 0.77
CA GLY A 21 21.94 16.86 -0.19
C GLY A 21 22.08 17.74 -1.41
N ARG A 22 23.29 17.91 -1.90
CA ARG A 22 23.52 18.37 -3.27
C ARG A 22 23.91 17.13 -4.06
N ASP A 23 23.39 17.00 -5.27
CA ASP A 23 23.81 15.89 -6.13
C ASP A 23 25.31 16.03 -6.48
N ALA A 24 25.92 15.03 -7.13
CA ALA A 24 27.31 15.08 -7.58
C ALA A 24 27.64 16.25 -8.54
N LYS A 25 26.61 16.99 -9.01
CA LYS A 25 26.69 18.14 -9.91
C LYS A 25 26.34 19.46 -9.20
N GLY A 26 26.18 19.46 -7.87
CA GLY A 26 25.90 20.65 -7.06
C GLY A 26 24.46 21.16 -7.11
N ARG A 27 23.52 20.43 -7.74
CA ARG A 27 22.10 20.81 -7.82
C ARG A 27 21.40 20.53 -6.48
N PRO A 28 20.32 21.26 -6.15
CA PRO A 28 19.50 20.93 -4.99
C PRO A 28 19.06 19.46 -5.08
N SER A 29 19.32 18.63 -4.07
CA SER A 29 18.82 17.26 -4.05
C SER A 29 17.31 17.31 -4.18
N VAL A 30 16.80 16.57 -5.15
CA VAL A 30 15.38 16.26 -5.24
C VAL A 30 14.93 15.76 -3.86
N PRO A 31 13.88 16.33 -3.25
CA PRO A 31 13.46 15.92 -1.92
C PRO A 31 13.17 14.41 -1.89
N SER A 32 13.41 13.75 -0.75
CA SER A 32 13.10 12.33 -0.63
C SER A 32 11.60 12.06 -0.65
N ARG A 33 10.80 12.99 -0.10
CA ARG A 33 9.34 12.95 -0.12
C ARG A 33 8.74 14.33 -0.37
N VAL A 34 7.61 14.36 -1.04
CA VAL A 34 6.70 15.50 -1.03
C VAL A 34 5.70 15.27 0.11
N PRO A 35 5.49 16.24 1.03
CA PRO A 35 4.53 16.08 2.12
C PRO A 35 3.12 15.78 1.61
N GLU A 36 2.46 14.77 2.19
CA GLU A 36 1.04 14.51 1.96
C GLU A 36 0.21 15.53 2.73
N THR A 37 -0.71 16.20 2.04
CA THR A 37 -1.52 17.29 2.61
C THR A 37 -2.95 16.85 2.91
N ARG A 38 -3.39 15.70 2.38
CA ARG A 38 -4.76 15.19 2.56
C ARG A 38 -4.73 13.66 2.73
N PRO A 39 -4.43 13.13 3.94
CA PRO A 39 -4.46 11.69 4.16
C PRO A 39 -5.86 11.12 3.84
N THR A 40 -5.92 9.89 3.33
CA THR A 40 -7.21 9.22 3.14
C THR A 40 -7.70 8.63 4.46
N PRO A 41 -9.02 8.51 4.67
CA PRO A 41 -9.57 7.98 5.92
C PRO A 41 -9.17 6.52 6.18
N LEU A 42 -8.90 5.73 5.13
CA LEU A 42 -8.52 4.32 5.25
C LEU A 42 -7.01 4.11 5.47
N GLN A 43 -6.21 5.18 5.44
CA GLN A 43 -4.76 5.08 5.59
C GLN A 43 -4.36 4.42 6.92
N ASP A 44 -5.03 4.80 8.02
CA ASP A 44 -4.75 4.28 9.36
C ASP A 44 -5.28 2.85 9.55
N ALA A 45 -6.35 2.50 8.84
CA ALA A 45 -6.97 1.17 8.89
C ALA A 45 -6.34 0.17 7.89
N PHE A 46 -5.43 0.62 7.01
CA PHE A 46 -4.92 -0.18 5.90
C PHE A 46 -4.34 -1.53 6.33
N ILE A 47 -3.56 -1.54 7.43
CA ILE A 47 -2.95 -2.77 7.94
C ILE A 47 -4.02 -3.76 8.38
N TYR A 48 -5.01 -3.31 9.17
CA TYR A 48 -6.08 -4.16 9.68
C TYR A 48 -6.97 -4.70 8.56
N LEU A 49 -7.29 -3.89 7.55
CA LEU A 49 -8.04 -4.33 6.38
C LEU A 49 -7.25 -5.35 5.55
N SER A 50 -5.94 -5.15 5.40
CA SER A 50 -5.05 -6.07 4.68
C SER A 50 -4.93 -7.43 5.37
N ILE A 51 -4.98 -7.46 6.69
CA ILE A 51 -5.04 -8.72 7.46
C ILE A 51 -6.30 -9.51 7.09
N GLY A 52 -7.46 -8.85 6.98
CA GLY A 52 -8.70 -9.49 6.53
C GLY A 52 -8.60 -10.07 5.13
N VAL A 53 -8.00 -9.32 4.19
CA VAL A 53 -7.72 -9.81 2.82
C VAL A 53 -6.79 -11.03 2.85
N LEU A 54 -5.73 -10.99 3.66
CA LEU A 54 -4.76 -12.09 3.76
C LEU A 54 -5.43 -13.37 4.28
N PHE A 55 -6.15 -13.32 5.40
CA PHE A 55 -6.84 -14.48 5.95
C PHE A 55 -7.85 -15.06 4.96
N SER A 56 -8.60 -14.19 4.30
CA SER A 56 -9.53 -14.60 3.26
C SER A 56 -8.82 -15.33 2.10
N GLY A 57 -7.68 -14.81 1.65
CA GLY A 57 -6.88 -15.44 0.59
C GLY A 57 -6.34 -16.80 1.01
N VAL A 58 -5.78 -16.91 2.22
CA VAL A 58 -5.28 -18.18 2.75
C VAL A 58 -6.39 -19.23 2.82
N ILE A 59 -7.56 -18.90 3.38
CA ILE A 59 -8.68 -19.85 3.47
C ILE A 59 -9.13 -20.31 2.08
N ALA A 60 -9.31 -19.38 1.15
CA ALA A 60 -9.77 -19.70 -0.21
C ALA A 60 -8.77 -20.58 -0.96
N ILE A 61 -7.48 -20.22 -0.95
CA ILE A 61 -6.42 -20.97 -1.63
C ILE A 61 -6.28 -22.36 -1.00
N THR A 62 -6.22 -22.47 0.33
CA THR A 62 -6.12 -23.76 1.01
C THR A 62 -7.31 -24.66 0.70
N ALA A 63 -8.53 -24.12 0.67
CA ALA A 63 -9.71 -24.92 0.33
C ALA A 63 -9.64 -25.45 -1.12
N LEU A 64 -9.21 -24.61 -2.07
CA LEU A 64 -9.01 -25.03 -3.47
C LEU A 64 -7.95 -26.13 -3.60
N GLU A 65 -6.81 -25.98 -2.91
CA GLU A 65 -5.73 -26.98 -2.90
C GLU A 65 -6.17 -28.32 -2.26
N LEU A 66 -7.11 -28.29 -1.32
CA LEU A 66 -7.72 -29.48 -0.72
C LEU A 66 -8.83 -30.11 -1.58
N GLY A 67 -9.09 -29.56 -2.78
CA GLY A 67 -10.05 -30.10 -3.74
C GLY A 67 -11.46 -29.52 -3.65
N ALA A 68 -11.67 -28.44 -2.86
CA ALA A 68 -12.93 -27.70 -2.90
C ALA A 68 -13.13 -27.07 -4.29
N LYS A 69 -14.40 -26.94 -4.69
CA LYS A 69 -14.79 -26.30 -5.94
C LYS A 69 -14.98 -24.80 -5.74
N LEU A 70 -14.91 -24.04 -6.83
CA LEU A 70 -15.14 -22.59 -6.81
C LEU A 70 -16.55 -22.22 -6.31
N SER A 71 -17.54 -23.09 -6.55
CA SER A 71 -18.93 -22.94 -6.09
C SER A 71 -19.08 -23.17 -4.58
N ASP A 72 -18.12 -23.82 -3.92
CA ASP A 72 -18.26 -24.21 -2.54
C ASP A 72 -18.24 -22.98 -1.62
N PRO A 73 -19.14 -22.88 -0.63
CA PRO A 73 -19.22 -21.71 0.27
C PRO A 73 -17.90 -21.39 0.98
N VAL A 74 -17.10 -22.41 1.28
CA VAL A 74 -15.78 -22.28 1.92
C VAL A 74 -14.76 -21.54 1.06
N VAL A 75 -14.92 -21.54 -0.27
CA VAL A 75 -14.12 -20.75 -1.21
C VAL A 75 -14.80 -19.42 -1.50
N ARG A 76 -16.10 -19.46 -1.85
CA ARG A 76 -16.86 -18.31 -2.32
C ARG A 76 -16.97 -17.19 -1.28
N ILE A 77 -17.30 -17.52 -0.02
CA ILE A 77 -17.51 -16.50 1.02
C ILE A 77 -16.21 -15.72 1.30
N PRO A 78 -15.06 -16.39 1.57
CA PRO A 78 -13.79 -15.67 1.68
C PRO A 78 -13.51 -14.84 0.43
N VAL A 79 -13.52 -15.42 -0.77
CA VAL A 79 -13.18 -14.67 -2.00
C VAL A 79 -14.02 -13.39 -2.16
N LEU A 80 -15.30 -13.41 -1.82
CA LEU A 80 -16.15 -12.21 -1.85
C LEU A 80 -15.78 -11.19 -0.77
N ILE A 81 -15.54 -11.63 0.48
CA ILE A 81 -15.15 -10.75 1.58
C ILE A 81 -13.76 -10.14 1.30
N GLY A 82 -12.77 -10.98 1.03
CA GLY A 82 -11.42 -10.56 0.69
C GLY A 82 -11.37 -9.70 -0.56
N GLY A 83 -12.15 -10.05 -1.59
CA GLY A 83 -12.25 -9.26 -2.82
C GLY A 83 -12.86 -7.88 -2.59
N ALA A 84 -13.91 -7.77 -1.78
CA ALA A 84 -14.50 -6.48 -1.41
C ALA A 84 -13.50 -5.62 -0.62
N LEU A 85 -12.86 -6.18 0.40
CA LEU A 85 -11.85 -5.47 1.19
C LEU A 85 -10.65 -5.04 0.32
N LEU A 86 -10.16 -5.94 -0.53
CA LEU A 86 -9.04 -5.67 -1.44
C LEU A 86 -9.40 -4.56 -2.44
N THR A 87 -10.63 -4.54 -2.94
CA THR A 87 -11.12 -3.46 -3.82
C THR A 87 -11.03 -2.12 -3.11
N VAL A 88 -11.55 -2.03 -1.88
CA VAL A 88 -11.59 -0.79 -1.09
C VAL A 88 -10.17 -0.26 -0.82
N VAL A 89 -9.25 -1.10 -0.34
CA VAL A 89 -7.87 -0.66 -0.04
C VAL A 89 -7.07 -0.33 -1.30
N THR A 90 -7.37 -0.99 -2.42
CA THR A 90 -6.71 -0.75 -3.70
C THR A 90 -7.16 0.58 -4.30
N VAL A 91 -8.46 0.89 -4.24
CA VAL A 91 -9.00 2.19 -4.66
C VAL A 91 -8.41 3.32 -3.81
N ASP A 92 -8.34 3.13 -2.49
CA ASP A 92 -7.68 4.08 -1.58
C ASP A 92 -6.21 4.34 -1.97
N ALA A 93 -5.44 3.26 -2.18
CA ALA A 93 -4.05 3.34 -2.60
C ALA A 93 -3.90 4.04 -3.96
N MET A 94 -4.80 3.76 -4.91
CA MET A 94 -4.82 4.41 -6.22
C MET A 94 -5.04 5.91 -6.10
N VAL A 95 -5.97 6.36 -5.26
CA VAL A 95 -6.21 7.79 -5.00
C VAL A 95 -5.00 8.48 -4.35
N ARG A 96 -4.32 7.81 -3.41
CA ARG A 96 -3.07 8.33 -2.81
C ARG A 96 -1.95 8.45 -3.84
N ILE A 97 -1.75 7.42 -4.67
CA ILE A 97 -0.69 7.42 -5.68
C ILE A 97 -0.99 8.44 -6.79
N TRP A 98 -2.25 8.58 -7.20
CA TRP A 98 -2.68 9.60 -8.16
C TRP A 98 -2.34 11.02 -7.67
N ARG A 99 -2.72 11.36 -6.44
CA ARG A 99 -2.41 12.67 -5.84
C ARG A 99 -0.89 12.87 -5.69
N SER A 100 -0.17 11.82 -5.30
CA SER A 100 1.30 11.83 -5.25
C SER A 100 1.91 12.09 -6.63
N ALA A 101 1.38 11.48 -7.70
CA ALA A 101 1.88 11.67 -9.06
C ALA A 101 1.80 13.14 -9.51
N TRP A 102 0.65 13.78 -9.27
CA TRP A 102 0.45 15.20 -9.55
C TRP A 102 1.36 16.11 -8.73
N ALA A 103 1.55 15.80 -7.45
CA ALA A 103 2.46 16.55 -6.58
C ALA A 103 3.93 16.45 -7.03
N TRP A 104 4.31 15.35 -7.69
CA TRP A 104 5.67 15.12 -8.16
C TRP A 104 5.99 15.75 -9.51
N LEU A 105 5.01 15.94 -10.42
CA LEU A 105 5.22 16.55 -11.74
C LEU A 105 6.03 17.87 -11.75
N PRO A 106 5.78 18.84 -10.85
CA PRO A 106 6.55 20.08 -10.82
C PRO A 106 7.93 19.94 -10.17
N VAL A 107 8.18 18.87 -9.39
CA VAL A 107 9.44 18.63 -8.68
C VAL A 107 10.39 17.78 -9.52
N ASP A 108 9.90 16.65 -10.02
CA ASP A 108 10.64 15.70 -10.84
C ASP A 108 9.65 14.94 -11.73
N ARG A 109 9.69 15.23 -13.05
CA ARG A 109 8.80 14.61 -14.04
C ARG A 109 8.97 13.09 -14.11
N GLY A 110 10.18 12.56 -13.96
CA GLY A 110 10.42 11.11 -14.02
C GLY A 110 9.74 10.38 -12.87
N ARG A 111 9.89 10.91 -11.64
CA ARG A 111 9.22 10.39 -10.44
C ARG A 111 7.70 10.54 -10.51
N GLY A 112 7.18 11.61 -11.11
CA GLY A 112 5.76 11.79 -11.36
C GLY A 112 5.19 10.78 -12.36
N LEU A 113 5.84 10.64 -13.52
CA LEU A 113 5.45 9.70 -14.58
C LEU A 113 5.47 8.24 -14.10
N PHE A 114 6.50 7.84 -13.34
CA PHE A 114 6.57 6.51 -12.75
C PHE A 114 5.36 6.20 -11.85
N ARG A 115 4.85 7.19 -11.11
CA ARG A 115 3.65 7.00 -10.28
C ARG A 115 2.38 6.84 -11.11
N PHE A 116 2.27 7.50 -12.26
CA PHE A 116 1.15 7.28 -13.18
C PHE A 116 1.14 5.85 -13.74
N VAL A 117 2.30 5.25 -13.98
CA VAL A 117 2.39 3.82 -14.34
C VAL A 117 1.77 2.96 -13.24
N TRP A 118 2.09 3.24 -11.96
CA TRP A 118 1.47 2.53 -10.84
C TRP A 118 -0.03 2.75 -10.73
N VAL A 119 -0.55 3.95 -11.02
CA VAL A 119 -2.01 4.15 -11.12
C VAL A 119 -2.61 3.23 -12.19
N GLY A 120 -1.98 3.11 -13.35
CA GLY A 120 -2.40 2.19 -14.41
C GLY A 120 -2.37 0.73 -13.98
N VAL A 121 -1.31 0.30 -13.28
CA VAL A 121 -1.21 -1.05 -12.71
C VAL A 121 -2.35 -1.31 -11.72
N LEU A 122 -2.65 -0.37 -10.81
CA LEU A 122 -3.73 -0.54 -9.85
C LEU A 122 -5.11 -0.56 -10.52
N ALA A 123 -5.32 0.25 -11.55
CA ALA A 123 -6.56 0.22 -12.33
C ALA A 123 -6.73 -1.14 -13.03
N LEU A 124 -5.67 -1.69 -13.62
CA LEU A 124 -5.69 -3.02 -14.21
C LEU A 124 -5.96 -4.09 -13.15
N SER A 125 -5.31 -4.01 -11.99
CA SER A 125 -5.55 -4.94 -10.87
C SER A 125 -7.01 -4.91 -10.41
N LEU A 126 -7.65 -3.74 -10.37
CA LEU A 126 -9.08 -3.62 -10.05
C LEU A 126 -9.97 -4.27 -11.11
N MET A 127 -9.63 -4.14 -12.40
CA MET A 127 -10.35 -4.84 -13.47
C MET A 127 -10.24 -6.35 -13.36
N VAL A 128 -9.02 -6.87 -13.11
CA VAL A 128 -8.78 -8.30 -12.89
C VAL A 128 -9.56 -8.79 -11.67
N LEU A 129 -9.52 -8.06 -10.56
CA LEU A 129 -10.26 -8.40 -9.35
C LEU A 129 -11.77 -8.42 -9.59
N ALA A 130 -12.31 -7.43 -10.30
CA ALA A 130 -13.72 -7.41 -10.69
C ALA A 130 -14.08 -8.64 -11.55
N GLY A 131 -13.20 -9.06 -12.46
CA GLY A 131 -13.36 -10.27 -13.25
C GLY A 131 -13.39 -11.54 -12.39
N ILE A 132 -12.52 -11.64 -11.38
CA ILE A 132 -12.50 -12.77 -10.43
C ILE A 132 -13.78 -12.80 -9.60
N ILE A 133 -14.22 -11.66 -9.07
CA ILE A 133 -15.47 -11.56 -8.31
C ILE A 133 -16.66 -11.97 -9.18
N TRP A 134 -16.71 -11.50 -10.43
CA TRP A 134 -17.73 -11.89 -11.39
C TRP A 134 -17.74 -13.40 -11.64
N LEU A 135 -16.57 -13.99 -11.89
CA LEU A 135 -16.41 -15.43 -12.10
C LEU A 135 -16.98 -16.22 -10.92
N VAL A 136 -16.61 -15.85 -9.70
CA VAL A 136 -17.05 -16.49 -8.45
C VAL A 136 -18.56 -16.32 -8.22
N LEU A 137 -19.12 -15.18 -8.62
CA LEU A 137 -20.57 -14.96 -8.54
C LEU A 137 -21.34 -15.81 -9.57
N SER A 138 -20.73 -16.09 -10.72
CA SER A 138 -21.31 -16.88 -11.80
C SER A 138 -21.09 -18.40 -11.71
N ALA A 139 -20.21 -18.84 -10.81
CA ALA A 139 -19.95 -20.25 -10.49
C ALA A 139 -21.00 -20.83 -9.54
#